data_AF-A0A5C6UKV1-F1
#
_entry.id   AF-A0A5C6UKV1-F1
#
_cell.length_a   1.000
_cell.length_b   1.000
_cell.length_c   1.000
_cell.angle_alpha   90.00
_cell.angle_beta   90.00
_cell.angle_gamma   90.00
#
_symmetry.space_group_name_H-M   'P 1'
#
loop_
_entity.id
_entity.type
_entity.pdbx_description
1 polymer ?
#
loop_
_entity_poly.entity_id
_entity_poly.type
_entity_poly.pdbx_seq_one_letter_code
_entity_poly.pdbx_strand_id
1 'polypeptide(L)'
;MTDQRGWPSLLGGTLPPAAGRTERARAREAARAESAQARSEAALARAEERAAQRQAQTEERERARAERAQAETAVLGLRASQLGIDTGVKLTTGRRRRTGKQEPGTGRHEERDTSSYTTVVEPERIRAFAGRGVSVAGIAAAFGVSEAEVEAALEYRDAD
;
A
#
# COMPACT_ATOMS: atom_id res chain seq x y z
N MET A 1 8.04 -65.25 22.39
CA MET A 1 8.57 -66.05 21.26
C MET A 1 7.56 -65.91 20.14
N THR A 2 7.77 -65.29 18.98
CA THR A 2 8.92 -64.68 18.31
C THR A 2 8.29 -63.94 17.11
N ASP A 3 8.83 -62.77 16.78
CA ASP A 3 8.33 -61.76 15.83
C ASP A 3 8.26 -62.30 14.38
N GLN A 4 7.07 -62.31 13.77
CA GLN A 4 6.86 -62.52 12.33
C GLN A 4 6.86 -61.16 11.62
N ARG A 5 8.05 -60.61 11.37
CA ARG A 5 8.24 -59.50 10.43
C ARG A 5 9.36 -59.87 9.46
N GLY A 6 9.00 -60.67 8.46
CA GLY A 6 9.85 -60.91 7.30
C GLY A 6 9.99 -59.61 6.50
N TRP A 7 11.17 -58.99 6.57
CA TRP A 7 11.53 -57.95 5.62
C TRP A 7 11.80 -58.62 4.27
N PRO A 8 11.24 -58.14 3.14
CA PRO A 8 11.58 -58.70 1.84
C PRO A 8 13.07 -58.49 1.60
N SER A 9 13.80 -59.57 1.36
CA SER A 9 15.23 -59.56 1.11
C SER A 9 15.54 -58.66 -0.08
N LEU A 10 16.19 -57.52 0.17
CA LEU A 10 16.69 -56.60 -0.86
C LEU A 10 17.95 -57.12 -1.58
N LEU A 11 18.14 -58.44 -1.66
CA LEU A 11 19.32 -59.09 -2.24
C LEU A 11 18.95 -60.01 -3.43
N GLY A 12 17.97 -59.60 -4.23
CA GLY A 12 17.54 -60.36 -5.42
C GLY A 12 17.18 -59.52 -6.64
N GLY A 13 17.42 -58.20 -6.61
CA GLY A 13 17.23 -57.36 -7.79
C GLY A 13 18.51 -57.36 -8.63
N THR A 14 18.54 -58.09 -9.74
CA THR A 14 19.56 -57.90 -10.77
C THR A 14 19.61 -56.41 -11.12
N LEU A 15 20.70 -55.74 -10.75
CA LEU A 15 20.95 -54.36 -11.15
C LEU A 15 20.84 -54.34 -12.68
N PRO A 16 19.94 -53.53 -13.25
CA PRO A 16 19.77 -53.49 -14.70
C PRO A 16 21.12 -53.20 -15.35
N PRO A 17 21.42 -53.84 -16.50
CA PRO A 17 22.73 -53.78 -17.13
C PRO A 17 23.17 -52.33 -17.29
N ALA A 18 24.48 -52.06 -17.23
CA ALA A 18 25.03 -50.70 -17.25
C ALA A 18 24.47 -49.85 -18.42
N ALA A 19 24.25 -50.48 -19.59
CA ALA A 19 23.59 -49.88 -20.75
C ALA A 19 22.14 -49.40 -20.48
N GLY A 20 21.36 -50.14 -19.69
CA GLY A 20 20.01 -49.74 -19.27
C GLY A 20 19.99 -48.64 -18.20
N ARG A 21 21.12 -48.37 -17.53
CA ARG A 21 21.26 -47.20 -16.63
C ARG A 21 21.58 -45.93 -17.42
N THR A 22 22.43 -46.02 -18.45
CA THR A 22 22.75 -44.89 -19.33
C THR A 22 21.54 -44.46 -20.16
N GLU A 23 20.75 -45.42 -20.67
CA GLU A 23 19.54 -45.12 -21.44
C GLU A 23 18.49 -44.39 -20.59
N ARG A 24 18.27 -44.85 -19.35
CA ARG A 24 17.38 -44.16 -18.40
C ARG A 24 17.88 -42.78 -17.99
N ALA A 25 19.20 -42.58 -17.91
CA ALA A 25 19.77 -41.27 -17.63
C ALA A 25 19.53 -40.30 -18.79
N ARG A 26 19.76 -40.74 -20.04
CA ARG A 26 19.46 -39.97 -21.26
C ARG A 26 17.97 -39.63 -21.38
N ALA A 27 17.09 -40.60 -21.12
CA ALA A 27 15.64 -40.37 -21.14
C ALA A 27 15.21 -39.31 -20.11
N ARG A 28 15.80 -39.31 -18.90
CA ARG A 28 15.54 -38.28 -17.87
C ARG A 28 16.08 -36.91 -18.28
N GLU A 29 17.22 -36.86 -18.95
CA GLU A 29 17.79 -35.60 -19.45
C GLU A 29 16.91 -35.03 -20.57
N ALA A 30 16.49 -35.85 -21.53
CA ALA A 30 15.54 -35.47 -22.58
C ALA A 30 14.22 -34.95 -21.99
N ALA A 31 13.61 -35.69 -21.05
CA ALA A 31 12.37 -35.25 -20.39
C ALA A 31 12.52 -33.92 -19.64
N ARG A 32 13.70 -33.65 -19.04
CA ARG A 32 13.99 -32.35 -18.41
C ARG A 32 14.13 -31.24 -19.43
N ALA A 33 14.77 -31.51 -20.56
CA ALA A 33 14.92 -30.55 -21.66
C ALA A 33 13.56 -30.18 -22.25
N GLU A 34 12.72 -31.17 -22.56
CA GLU A 34 11.33 -30.96 -23.01
C GLU A 34 10.52 -30.16 -21.99
N SER A 35 10.60 -30.53 -20.71
CA SER A 35 9.93 -29.79 -19.62
C SER A 35 10.45 -28.36 -19.44
N ALA A 36 11.71 -28.09 -19.77
CA ALA A 36 12.27 -26.74 -19.74
C ALA A 36 11.76 -25.91 -20.93
N GLN A 37 11.72 -26.49 -22.13
CA GLN A 37 11.18 -25.87 -23.34
C GLN A 37 9.70 -25.50 -23.16
N ALA A 38 8.87 -26.46 -22.71
CA ALA A 38 7.45 -26.22 -22.45
C ALA A 38 7.22 -25.11 -21.41
N ARG A 39 8.07 -25.01 -20.38
CA ARG A 39 8.00 -23.92 -19.41
C ARG A 39 8.37 -22.57 -20.01
N SER A 40 9.39 -22.50 -20.87
CA SER A 40 9.76 -21.26 -21.54
C SER A 40 8.68 -20.78 -22.51
N GLU A 41 8.10 -21.69 -23.30
CA GLU A 41 7.01 -21.36 -24.23
C GLU A 41 5.78 -20.85 -23.48
N ALA A 42 5.38 -21.53 -22.40
CA ALA A 42 4.29 -21.08 -21.55
C ALA A 42 4.58 -19.74 -20.86
N ALA A 43 5.85 -19.43 -20.56
CA ALA A 43 6.22 -18.13 -20.00
C ALA A 43 6.12 -17.02 -21.04
N LEU A 44 6.56 -17.28 -22.28
CA LEU A 44 6.44 -16.35 -23.40
C LEU A 44 4.97 -16.07 -23.73
N ALA A 45 4.13 -17.10 -23.86
CA ALA A 45 2.71 -16.94 -24.12
C ALA A 45 2.01 -16.05 -23.06
N ARG A 46 2.31 -16.25 -21.77
CA ARG A 46 1.77 -15.40 -20.69
C ARG A 46 2.29 -13.96 -20.75
N ALA A 47 3.54 -13.77 -21.19
CA ALA A 47 4.11 -12.43 -21.33
C ALA A 47 3.46 -11.67 -22.48
N GLU A 48 3.25 -12.34 -23.62
CA GLU A 48 2.54 -11.83 -24.80
C GLU A 48 1.09 -11.48 -24.47
N GLU A 49 0.37 -12.37 -23.79
CA GLU A 49 -1.01 -12.11 -23.36
C GLU A 49 -1.09 -10.86 -22.46
N ARG A 50 -0.22 -10.75 -21.47
CA ARG A 50 -0.17 -9.56 -20.61
C ARG A 50 0.21 -8.29 -21.37
N ALA A 51 1.05 -8.39 -22.40
CA ALA A 51 1.39 -7.25 -23.25
C ALA A 51 0.18 -6.79 -24.07
N ALA A 52 -0.54 -7.73 -24.69
CA ALA A 52 -1.77 -7.45 -25.43
C ALA A 52 -2.85 -6.82 -24.53
N GLN A 53 -3.05 -7.35 -23.32
CA GLN A 53 -3.98 -6.77 -22.33
C GLN A 53 -3.62 -5.33 -21.95
N ARG A 54 -2.33 -5.03 -21.73
CA ARG A 54 -1.87 -3.67 -21.43
C ARG A 54 -2.07 -2.71 -22.60
N GLN A 55 -1.84 -3.18 -23.83
CA GLN A 55 -2.08 -2.39 -25.04
C GLN A 55 -3.57 -2.06 -25.18
N ALA A 56 -4.45 -3.05 -25.06
CA ALA A 56 -5.90 -2.85 -25.13
C ALA A 56 -6.40 -1.85 -24.07
N GLN A 57 -5.94 -1.98 -22.80
CA GLN A 57 -6.28 -1.02 -21.74
C GLN A 57 -5.76 0.40 -22.01
N THR A 58 -4.59 0.51 -22.66
CA THR A 58 -4.02 1.81 -23.02
C THR A 58 -4.85 2.47 -24.11
N GLU A 59 -5.21 1.71 -25.15
CA GLU A 59 -6.07 2.18 -26.23
C GLU A 59 -7.45 2.62 -25.71
N GLU A 60 -8.06 1.85 -24.82
CA GLU A 60 -9.34 2.22 -24.20
C GLU A 60 -9.25 3.54 -23.43
N ARG A 61 -8.18 3.72 -22.64
CA ARG A 61 -7.93 4.98 -21.93
C ARG A 61 -7.71 6.15 -22.87
N GLU A 62 -7.00 5.95 -23.98
CA GLU A 62 -6.80 6.99 -24.99
C GLU A 62 -8.11 7.34 -25.70
N ARG A 63 -8.94 6.36 -26.06
CA ARG A 63 -10.29 6.59 -26.61
C ARG A 63 -11.14 7.40 -25.63
N ALA A 64 -11.17 7.01 -24.36
CA ALA A 64 -11.90 7.75 -23.32
C ALA A 64 -11.32 9.16 -23.04
N ARG A 65 -10.03 9.40 -23.29
CA ARG A 65 -9.43 10.75 -23.23
C ARG A 65 -9.86 11.58 -24.44
N ALA A 66 -9.83 11.00 -25.63
CA ALA A 66 -10.24 11.66 -26.88
C ALA A 66 -11.73 12.05 -26.85
N GLU A 67 -12.60 11.15 -26.41
CA GLU A 67 -14.04 11.42 -26.24
C GLU A 67 -14.29 12.58 -25.27
N ARG A 68 -13.59 12.58 -24.12
CA ARG A 68 -13.69 13.70 -23.15
C ARG A 68 -13.18 15.01 -23.73
N ALA A 69 -12.08 14.99 -24.48
CA ALA A 69 -11.55 16.18 -25.13
C ALA A 69 -12.54 16.72 -26.17
N GLN A 70 -13.16 15.85 -26.98
CA GLN A 70 -14.19 16.23 -27.95
C GLN A 70 -15.42 16.82 -27.26
N ALA A 71 -15.91 16.19 -26.19
CA ALA A 71 -17.03 16.70 -25.41
C ALA A 71 -16.71 18.08 -24.79
N GLU A 72 -15.51 18.26 -24.25
CA GLU A 72 -15.08 19.55 -23.71
C GLU A 72 -15.01 20.62 -24.80
N THR A 73 -14.44 20.32 -25.97
CA THR A 73 -14.41 21.26 -27.10
C THR A 73 -15.82 21.63 -27.57
N ALA A 74 -16.76 20.69 -27.60
CA ALA A 74 -18.15 20.96 -27.97
C ALA A 74 -18.84 21.90 -26.96
N VAL A 75 -18.66 21.65 -25.65
CA VAL A 75 -19.18 22.52 -24.59
C VAL A 75 -18.59 23.92 -24.68
N LEU A 76 -17.29 24.04 -24.95
CA LEU A 76 -16.62 25.32 -25.12
C LEU A 76 -17.11 26.08 -26.36
N GLY A 77 -17.31 25.39 -27.48
CA GLY A 77 -17.87 25.99 -28.70
C GLY A 77 -19.28 26.53 -28.48
N LEU A 78 -20.15 25.75 -27.81
CA LEU A 78 -21.50 26.20 -27.45
C LEU A 78 -21.48 27.39 -26.49
N ARG A 79 -20.55 27.41 -25.53
CA ARG A 79 -20.41 28.54 -24.60
C ARG A 79 -19.90 29.80 -25.30
N ALA A 80 -18.95 29.66 -26.22
CA ALA A 80 -18.44 30.77 -27.01
C ALA A 80 -19.54 31.40 -27.88
N SER A 81 -20.35 30.56 -28.55
CA SER A 81 -21.46 31.03 -29.38
C SER A 81 -22.55 31.74 -28.57
N GLN A 82 -22.89 31.23 -27.38
CA GLN A 82 -23.85 31.88 -26.47
C GLN A 82 -23.38 33.25 -25.96
N LEU A 83 -22.07 33.40 -25.72
CA LEU A 83 -21.50 34.64 -25.20
C LEU A 83 -21.13 35.65 -26.29
N GLY A 84 -21.25 35.29 -27.58
CA GLY A 84 -20.81 36.13 -28.69
C GLY A 84 -19.31 36.45 -28.66
N ILE A 85 -18.51 35.61 -27.99
CA ILE A 85 -17.07 35.80 -27.84
C ILE A 85 -16.37 35.09 -28.99
N ASP A 86 -15.50 35.82 -29.68
CA ASP A 86 -14.68 35.24 -30.74
C ASP A 86 -13.79 34.12 -30.20
N THR A 87 -13.71 33.02 -30.96
CA THR A 87 -13.17 31.71 -30.53
C THR A 87 -11.68 31.71 -30.14
N GLY A 88 -11.00 32.86 -30.25
CA GLY A 88 -9.62 33.08 -29.83
C GLY A 88 -9.42 33.35 -28.33
N VAL A 89 -10.47 33.70 -27.57
CA VAL A 89 -10.38 33.84 -26.12
C VAL A 89 -10.48 32.44 -25.51
N LYS A 90 -9.42 31.97 -24.84
CA LYS A 90 -9.41 30.70 -24.09
C LYS A 90 -10.49 30.71 -23.01
N LEU A 91 -11.70 30.29 -23.37
CA LEU A 91 -12.72 29.89 -22.42
C LEU A 91 -12.21 28.59 -21.80
N THR A 92 -11.58 28.67 -20.64
CA THR A 92 -11.30 27.45 -19.87
C THR A 92 -12.62 27.01 -19.26
N THR A 93 -13.05 25.76 -19.50
CA THR A 93 -13.98 25.15 -18.54
C THR A 93 -13.21 25.16 -17.23
N GLY A 94 -13.69 25.90 -16.23
CA GLY A 94 -12.96 26.04 -14.98
C GLY A 94 -12.72 24.64 -14.44
N ARG A 95 -11.48 24.16 -14.51
CA ARG A 95 -11.07 22.90 -13.90
C ARG A 95 -11.48 23.05 -12.44
N ARG A 96 -12.56 22.38 -12.01
CA ARG A 96 -12.81 22.24 -10.57
C ARG A 96 -11.60 21.49 -10.07
N ARG A 97 -10.62 22.24 -9.53
CA ARG A 97 -9.44 21.67 -8.88
C ARG A 97 -10.02 20.70 -7.86
N ARG A 98 -9.67 19.42 -7.99
CA ARG A 98 -9.95 18.40 -6.99
C ARG A 98 -9.38 18.96 -5.68
N THR A 99 -10.26 19.41 -4.80
CA THR A 99 -9.94 19.92 -3.47
C THR A 99 -9.19 18.82 -2.75
N GLY A 100 -7.87 18.92 -2.66
CA GLY A 100 -7.05 17.85 -2.07
C GLY A 100 -5.55 17.93 -2.35
N LYS A 101 -5.08 18.74 -3.29
CA LYS A 101 -3.65 19.08 -3.38
C LYS A 101 -3.48 20.57 -3.13
N GLN A 102 -3.15 20.93 -1.89
CA GLN A 102 -2.60 22.25 -1.60
C GLN A 102 -1.37 22.46 -2.47
N GLU A 103 -1.25 23.65 -3.06
CA GLU A 103 -0.06 24.07 -3.79
C GLU A 103 1.14 24.04 -2.82
N PRO A 104 2.27 23.43 -3.17
CA PRO A 104 3.47 23.51 -2.35
C PRO A 104 3.92 24.98 -2.37
N GLY A 105 3.65 25.71 -1.28
CA GLY A 105 4.00 27.13 -1.12
C GLY A 105 2.84 28.08 -0.78
N THR A 106 1.57 27.64 -0.83
CA THR A 106 0.42 28.44 -0.36
C THR A 106 -0.26 27.79 0.84
N GLY A 107 0.55 27.26 1.76
CA GLY A 107 0.08 26.72 3.03
C GLY A 107 -0.49 27.84 3.92
N ARG A 108 -1.74 28.23 3.70
CA ARG A 108 -2.57 28.56 4.87
C ARG A 108 -2.80 27.24 5.57
N HIS A 109 -1.91 26.91 6.50
CA HIS A 109 -2.24 25.96 7.54
C HIS A 109 -3.51 26.50 8.19
N GLU A 110 -4.62 25.77 8.10
CA GLU A 110 -5.75 26.01 8.99
C GLU A 110 -5.22 25.68 10.39
N GLU A 111 -4.71 26.72 11.06
CA GLU A 111 -4.39 26.66 12.46
C GLU A 111 -5.71 26.33 13.17
N ARG A 112 -5.79 25.12 13.72
CA ARG A 112 -6.95 24.72 14.49
C ARG A 112 -6.97 25.63 15.70
N ASP A 113 -8.06 26.37 15.87
CA ASP A 113 -8.28 27.14 17.08
C ASP A 113 -8.39 26.16 18.26
N THR A 114 -7.31 26.06 19.02
CA THR A 114 -7.18 25.17 20.17
C THR A 114 -7.54 25.87 21.49
N SER A 115 -7.95 27.15 21.44
CA SER A 115 -8.23 27.95 22.64
C SER A 115 -9.34 27.38 23.52
N SER A 116 -10.23 26.56 22.95
CA SER A 116 -11.33 25.90 23.65
C SER A 116 -11.02 24.46 24.11
N TYR A 117 -9.86 23.90 23.76
CA TYR A 117 -9.45 22.60 24.28
C TYR A 117 -8.92 22.78 25.71
N THR A 118 -9.81 22.67 26.69
CA THR A 118 -9.41 22.48 28.09
C THR A 118 -8.98 21.03 28.28
N THR A 119 -7.71 20.82 28.63
CA THR A 119 -7.28 19.55 29.18
C THR A 119 -7.80 19.46 30.60
N VAL A 120 -8.85 18.65 30.83
CA VAL A 120 -9.29 18.35 32.19
C VAL A 120 -8.16 17.61 32.89
N VAL A 121 -7.61 18.24 33.92
CA VAL A 121 -6.49 17.70 34.70
C VAL A 121 -7.02 16.68 35.69
N GLU A 122 -6.90 15.40 35.34
CA GLU A 122 -7.24 14.31 36.26
C GLU A 122 -6.03 14.00 37.17
N PRO A 123 -6.20 13.92 38.49
CA PRO A 123 -5.12 13.60 39.43
C PRO A 123 -4.40 12.28 39.12
N GLU A 124 -5.13 11.29 38.59
CA GLU A 124 -4.57 10.02 38.14
C GLU A 124 -3.57 10.19 36.99
N ARG A 125 -3.83 11.16 36.10
CA ARG A 125 -2.97 11.44 34.95
C ARG A 125 -1.67 12.11 35.39
N ILE A 126 -1.73 13.06 36.32
CA ILE A 126 -0.55 13.66 36.97
C ILE A 126 0.33 12.55 37.57
N ARG A 127 -0.27 11.63 38.32
CA ARG A 127 0.44 10.48 38.93
C ARG A 127 1.06 9.56 37.89
N ALA A 128 0.36 9.29 36.79
CA ALA A 128 0.89 8.45 35.71
C ALA A 128 2.10 9.07 34.99
N PHE A 129 2.19 10.40 34.92
CA PHE A 129 3.37 11.09 34.38
C PHE A 129 4.53 11.09 35.39
N ALA A 130 4.25 11.33 36.67
CA ALA A 130 5.26 11.24 37.72
C ALA A 130 5.86 9.83 37.83
N GLY A 131 5.03 8.78 37.74
CA GLY A 131 5.49 7.38 37.73
C GLY A 131 6.34 6.99 36.51
N ARG A 132 6.30 7.79 35.43
CA ARG A 132 7.17 7.64 34.25
C ARG A 132 8.45 8.47 34.35
N GLY A 133 8.68 9.15 35.47
CA GLY A 133 9.87 9.96 35.73
C GLY A 133 9.83 11.37 35.13
N VAL A 134 8.65 11.88 34.79
CA VAL A 134 8.50 13.28 34.35
C VAL A 134 8.60 14.21 35.56
N SER A 135 9.38 15.29 35.44
CA SER A 135 9.57 16.26 36.52
C SER A 135 8.29 17.05 36.80
N VAL A 136 8.14 17.53 38.05
CA VAL A 136 7.01 18.37 38.49
C VAL A 136 6.82 19.59 37.58
N ALA A 137 7.92 20.30 37.28
CA ALA A 137 7.92 21.42 36.34
C ALA A 137 7.45 21.03 34.93
N GLY A 138 7.82 19.83 34.45
CA GLY A 138 7.39 19.32 33.15
C GLY A 138 5.90 18.97 33.10
N ILE A 139 5.36 18.46 34.21
CA ILE A 139 3.94 18.17 34.37
C ILE A 139 3.14 19.48 34.46
N ALA A 140 3.59 20.43 35.27
CA ALA A 140 2.97 21.75 35.43
C ALA A 140 2.86 22.48 34.08
N ALA A 141 3.96 22.51 33.31
CA ALA A 141 3.99 23.13 31.98
C ALA A 141 3.05 22.42 30.98
N ALA A 142 2.94 21.09 31.02
CA ALA A 142 2.10 20.33 30.10
C ALA A 142 0.59 20.47 30.39
N PHE A 143 0.22 20.62 31.65
CA PHE A 143 -1.18 20.73 32.09
C PHE A 143 -1.64 22.18 32.32
N GLY A 144 -0.73 23.15 32.27
CA GLY A 144 -1.04 24.56 32.49
C GLY A 144 -1.47 24.87 33.93
N VAL A 145 -0.99 24.08 34.89
CA VAL A 145 -1.26 24.22 36.34
C VAL A 145 0.02 24.63 37.06
N SER A 146 -0.10 25.11 38.29
CA SER A 146 1.05 25.45 39.12
C SER A 146 1.77 24.19 39.63
N GLU A 147 3.08 24.31 39.91
CA GLU A 147 3.84 23.21 40.52
C GLU A 147 3.26 22.79 41.88
N ALA A 148 2.73 23.75 42.66
CA ALA A 148 2.05 23.47 43.93
C ALA A 148 0.78 22.62 43.76
N GLU A 149 0.00 22.81 42.69
CA GLU A 149 -1.17 21.98 42.39
C GLU A 149 -0.76 20.55 41.98
N VAL A 150 0.38 20.40 41.29
CA VAL A 150 0.95 19.10 40.95
C VAL A 150 1.43 18.38 42.21
N GLU A 151 2.14 19.07 43.10
CA GLU A 151 2.59 18.52 44.39
C GLU A 151 1.41 18.09 45.26
N ALA A 152 0.39 18.93 45.41
CA ALA A 152 -0.83 18.57 46.15
C ALA A 152 -1.55 17.33 45.57
N ALA A 153 -1.56 17.19 44.24
CA ALA A 153 -2.15 16.01 43.58
C ALA A 153 -1.32 14.72 43.77
N LEU A 154 -0.01 14.85 44.04
CA LEU A 154 0.89 13.74 44.36
C LEU A 154 0.83 13.37 45.85
N GLU A 155 0.71 14.36 46.75
CA GLU A 155 0.66 14.16 48.21
C GLU A 155 -0.66 13.55 48.72
N TYR A 156 -1.78 13.74 48.01
CA TYR A 156 -3.09 13.22 48.40
C TYR A 156 -3.20 11.68 48.45
N ARG A 157 -2.09 10.94 48.33
CA ARG A 157 -2.04 9.46 48.38
C ARG A 157 -1.20 8.87 49.53
N ASP A 158 -0.70 9.68 50.45
CA ASP A 158 0.04 9.21 51.62
C ASP A 158 -0.83 9.07 52.90
N ALA A 159 -2.16 9.04 52.75
CA ALA A 159 -3.12 8.92 53.84
C ALA A 159 -3.98 7.64 53.79
N ASP A 160 -3.38 6.50 53.45
CA ASP A 160 -3.92 5.14 53.69
C ASP A 160 -2.83 4.19 54.23
#